data_AF-A0A0N8VT77-F1
#
_entry.id   AF-A0A0N8VT77-F1
#
_cell.length_a   1.000
_cell.length_b   1.000
_cell.length_c   1.000
_cell.angle_alpha   90.00
_cell.angle_beta   90.00
_cell.angle_gamma   90.00
#
_symmetry.space_group_name_H-M   'P 1'
#
loop_
_entity.id
_entity.type
_entity.pdbx_description
1 polymer ?
#
loop_
_entity_poly.entity_id
_entity_poly.type
_entity_poly.pdbx_seq_one_letter_code
_entity_poly.pdbx_strand_id
1 'polypeptide(L)'
;MSNRTLIAGNSLVSFAPGLEARDQEDIANSIALAELCADKRFNRFRQIKDWYEAFLDKLIDVGWEMDHELLDAEIPEKKVFFDLEEAVLHHLQGIKQASLRKVLKESIEALRLDSVAQNIFETRNREGTFAYYQFVPCETRHELGSYIYLTAMQVTTRLDVENILFEGRTIRKTDALDVGIGWSAFYLDRKDYDRFRDDVLSQLEDLRADFFRLLRH
;
A
#
# COMPACT_ATOMS: atom_id res chain seq x y z
N MET A 1 11.77 -21.13 -3.57
CA MET A 1 10.40 -20.64 -3.81
C MET A 1 10.50 -19.12 -3.81
N SER A 2 10.03 -18.43 -4.85
CA SER A 2 10.08 -16.96 -4.89
C SER A 2 9.12 -16.42 -3.84
N ASN A 3 9.60 -15.57 -2.93
CA ASN A 3 8.76 -14.92 -1.93
C ASN A 3 7.78 -14.00 -2.66
N ARG A 4 6.48 -14.26 -2.54
CA ARG A 4 5.44 -13.51 -3.27
C ARG A 4 4.99 -12.25 -2.54
N THR A 5 5.48 -12.03 -1.32
CA THR A 5 5.06 -10.90 -0.48
C THR A 5 6.24 -10.32 0.29
N LEU A 6 6.30 -9.00 0.34
CA LEU A 6 7.33 -8.22 1.03
C LEU A 6 6.65 -7.06 1.75
N ILE A 7 7.12 -6.73 2.96
CA ILE A 7 6.88 -5.42 3.56
C ILE A 7 8.03 -4.51 3.13
N ALA A 8 7.73 -3.49 2.32
CA ALA A 8 8.68 -2.47 1.87
C ALA A 8 8.27 -1.14 2.49
N GLY A 9 9.03 -0.67 3.48
CA GLY A 9 8.64 0.45 4.32
C GLY A 9 7.36 0.15 5.09
N ASN A 10 6.31 0.88 4.75
CA ASN A 10 4.97 0.81 5.32
C ASN A 10 3.98 0.05 4.39
N SER A 11 4.43 -0.34 3.20
CA SER A 11 3.61 -0.98 2.16
C SER A 11 3.69 -2.51 2.19
N LEU A 12 2.54 -3.19 1.99
CA LEU A 12 2.48 -4.63 1.71
C LEU A 12 2.54 -4.86 0.19
N VAL A 13 3.71 -5.26 -0.31
CA VAL A 13 3.96 -5.48 -1.74
C VAL A 13 3.74 -6.95 -2.08
N SER A 14 2.92 -7.21 -3.10
CA SER A 14 2.45 -8.55 -3.47
C SER A 14 2.81 -8.85 -4.93
N PHE A 15 3.63 -9.85 -5.22
CA PHE A 15 4.16 -10.13 -6.55
C PHE A 15 3.45 -11.29 -7.24
N ALA A 16 2.71 -11.01 -8.32
CA ALA A 16 2.11 -12.03 -9.14
C ALA A 16 3.20 -12.91 -9.81
N PRO A 17 2.90 -14.19 -10.12
CA PRO A 17 3.84 -15.04 -10.83
C PRO A 17 4.28 -14.42 -12.17
N GLY A 18 5.57 -14.49 -12.47
CA GLY A 18 6.14 -13.99 -13.73
C GLY A 18 7.00 -12.73 -13.58
N LEU A 19 6.90 -12.00 -12.46
CA LEU A 19 7.83 -10.92 -12.15
C LEU A 19 9.22 -11.47 -11.83
N GLU A 20 10.24 -10.98 -12.55
CA GLU A 20 11.63 -11.38 -12.31
C GLU A 20 12.13 -10.80 -10.97
N ALA A 21 13.10 -11.46 -10.34
CA ALA A 21 13.62 -11.03 -9.03
C ALA A 21 14.16 -9.59 -9.06
N ARG A 22 14.76 -9.17 -10.18
CA ARG A 22 15.23 -7.80 -10.37
C ARG A 22 14.10 -6.79 -10.43
N ASP A 23 12.99 -7.11 -11.09
CA ASP A 23 11.82 -6.23 -11.13
C ASP A 23 11.19 -6.10 -9.74
N GLN A 24 11.12 -7.20 -8.98
CA GLN A 24 10.63 -7.18 -7.60
C GLN A 24 11.49 -6.26 -6.71
N GLU A 25 12.82 -6.30 -6.89
CA GLU A 25 13.75 -5.43 -6.19
C GLU A 25 13.61 -3.95 -6.63
N ASP A 26 13.52 -3.69 -7.93
CA ASP A 26 13.33 -2.35 -8.49
C ASP A 26 11.99 -1.73 -8.00
N ILE A 27 10.91 -2.53 -7.93
CA ILE A 27 9.62 -2.15 -7.33
C ILE A 27 9.79 -1.79 -5.85
N ALA A 28 10.38 -2.70 -5.06
CA ALA A 28 10.53 -2.52 -3.63
C ALA A 28 11.38 -1.28 -3.29
N ASN A 29 12.48 -1.08 -4.02
CA ASN A 29 13.36 0.07 -3.86
C ASN A 29 12.66 1.39 -4.23
N SER A 30 11.88 1.39 -5.31
CA SER A 30 11.11 2.56 -5.72
C SER A 30 10.10 2.98 -4.65
N ILE A 31 9.34 2.02 -4.11
CA ILE A 31 8.36 2.27 -3.05
C ILE A 31 9.05 2.80 -1.79
N ALA A 32 10.12 2.13 -1.34
CA ALA A 32 10.85 2.55 -0.15
C ALA A 32 11.43 3.96 -0.27
N LEU A 33 11.99 4.30 -1.44
CA LEU A 33 12.51 5.64 -1.71
C LEU A 33 11.40 6.69 -1.72
N ALA A 34 10.26 6.39 -2.36
CA ALA A 34 9.12 7.29 -2.41
C ALA A 34 8.56 7.58 -1.02
N GLU A 35 8.37 6.54 -0.19
CA GLU A 35 7.92 6.72 1.20
C GLU A 35 8.90 7.57 2.01
N LEU A 36 10.20 7.29 1.88
CA LEU A 36 11.24 8.05 2.57
C LEU A 36 11.21 9.54 2.18
N CYS A 37 11.13 9.84 0.89
CA CYS A 37 11.08 11.21 0.39
C CYS A 37 9.83 11.95 0.88
N ALA A 38 8.69 11.26 0.93
CA ALA A 38 7.44 11.81 1.45
C ALA A 38 7.51 12.04 2.97
N ASP A 39 8.00 11.07 3.75
CA ASP A 39 8.17 11.15 5.21
C ASP A 39 9.12 12.28 5.63
N LYS A 40 10.13 12.61 4.82
CA LYS A 40 11.03 13.77 5.05
C LYS A 40 10.31 15.11 4.93
N ARG A 41 9.22 15.19 4.18
CA ARG A 41 8.52 16.45 3.86
C ARG A 41 7.23 16.62 4.66
N PHE A 42 6.53 15.52 4.94
CA PHE A 42 5.17 15.54 5.46
C PHE A 42 4.96 14.46 6.52
N ASN A 43 4.13 14.76 7.53
CA ASN A 43 3.68 13.75 8.47
C ASN A 43 2.47 13.01 7.88
N ARG A 44 2.63 11.72 7.52
CA ARG A 44 1.56 10.91 6.91
C ARG A 44 0.26 10.83 7.72
N PHE A 45 0.31 10.98 9.04
CA PHE A 45 -0.85 10.89 9.92
C PHE A 45 -1.62 12.22 10.06
N ARG A 46 -1.02 13.33 9.60
CA ARG A 46 -1.61 14.68 9.71
C ARG A 46 -1.78 15.38 8.37
N GLN A 47 -0.95 15.04 7.39
CA GLN A 47 -0.84 15.68 6.09
C GLN A 47 -0.92 14.62 4.98
N ILE A 48 -1.87 13.69 5.09
CA ILE A 48 -1.88 12.49 4.24
C ILE A 48 -1.98 12.81 2.74
N LYS A 49 -2.72 13.86 2.37
CA LYS A 49 -2.86 14.27 0.98
C LYS A 49 -1.53 14.74 0.41
N ASP A 50 -0.87 15.68 1.08
CA ASP A 50 0.44 16.21 0.66
C ASP A 50 1.51 15.11 0.66
N TRP A 51 1.44 14.21 1.65
CA TRP A 51 2.31 13.05 1.73
C TRP A 51 2.11 12.11 0.54
N TYR A 52 0.87 11.79 0.18
CA TYR A 52 0.56 10.90 -0.93
C TYR A 52 0.95 11.52 -2.28
N GLU A 53 0.69 12.81 -2.48
CA GLU A 53 1.14 13.53 -3.68
C GLU A 53 2.67 13.48 -3.81
N ALA A 54 3.42 13.76 -2.73
CA ALA A 54 4.88 13.67 -2.76
C ALA A 54 5.41 12.24 -2.98
N PHE A 55 4.70 11.23 -2.48
CA PHE A 55 5.00 9.83 -2.74
C PHE A 55 4.85 9.49 -4.24
N LEU A 56 3.72 9.89 -4.86
CA LEU A 56 3.48 9.66 -6.29
C LEU A 56 4.49 10.41 -7.17
N ASP A 57 4.77 11.68 -6.86
CA ASP A 57 5.76 12.49 -7.57
C ASP A 57 7.12 11.80 -7.56
N LYS A 58 7.53 11.21 -6.43
CA LYS A 58 8.82 10.54 -6.34
C LYS A 58 8.88 9.24 -7.16
N LEU A 59 7.76 8.53 -7.31
CA LEU A 59 7.71 7.38 -8.22
C LEU A 59 7.92 7.84 -9.67
N ILE A 60 7.25 8.92 -10.08
CA ILE A 60 7.39 9.49 -11.43
C ILE A 60 8.84 9.94 -11.68
N ASP A 61 9.45 10.60 -10.70
CA ASP A 61 10.85 11.07 -10.76
C ASP A 61 11.87 9.93 -11.00
N VAL A 62 11.53 8.69 -10.64
CA VAL A 62 12.40 7.51 -10.83
C VAL A 62 11.94 6.61 -11.97
N GLY A 63 11.11 7.13 -12.88
CA GLY A 63 10.77 6.51 -14.15
C GLY A 63 9.45 5.74 -14.19
N TRP A 64 8.61 5.84 -13.16
CA TRP A 64 7.26 5.27 -13.20
C TRP A 64 6.31 6.14 -14.03
N GLU A 65 5.56 5.52 -14.93
CA GLU A 65 4.54 6.18 -15.74
C GLU A 65 3.14 5.90 -15.18
N MET A 66 2.33 6.94 -15.00
CA MET A 66 0.99 6.79 -14.42
C MET A 66 0.00 6.17 -15.41
N ASP A 67 -0.75 5.17 -14.94
CA ASP A 67 -1.86 4.54 -15.66
C ASP A 67 -3.13 5.39 -15.54
N HIS A 68 -3.29 6.36 -16.44
CA HIS A 68 -4.45 7.25 -16.45
C HIS A 68 -5.76 6.55 -16.84
N GLU A 69 -5.72 5.35 -17.43
CA GLU A 69 -6.92 4.60 -17.83
C GLU A 69 -7.65 3.95 -16.64
N LEU A 70 -7.00 3.87 -15.48
CA LEU A 70 -7.57 3.28 -14.26
C LEU A 70 -8.57 4.22 -13.54
N LEU A 71 -8.71 5.48 -13.99
CA LEU A 71 -9.52 6.50 -13.31
C LEU A 71 -11.04 6.24 -13.34
N ASP A 72 -11.52 5.26 -14.12
CA ASP A 72 -12.95 4.96 -14.29
C ASP A 72 -13.45 3.73 -13.48
N ALA A 73 -12.69 3.28 -12.47
CA ALA A 73 -13.14 2.18 -11.60
C ALA A 73 -14.17 2.68 -10.56
N GLU A 74 -15.46 2.41 -10.79
CA GLU A 74 -16.49 2.60 -9.77
C GLU A 74 -16.38 1.52 -8.69
N ILE A 75 -16.10 1.93 -7.45
CA ILE A 75 -16.11 1.05 -6.29
C ILE A 75 -17.41 1.31 -5.53
N PRO A 76 -18.17 0.27 -5.15
CA PRO A 76 -19.38 0.45 -4.35
C PRO A 76 -19.09 1.27 -3.08
N GLU A 77 -19.91 2.27 -2.78
CA GLU A 77 -19.72 3.09 -1.59
C GLU A 77 -19.97 2.25 -0.32
N LYS A 78 -18.90 1.82 0.34
CA LYS A 78 -18.92 1.31 1.71
C LYS A 78 -17.83 1.99 2.52
N LYS A 79 -18.23 2.77 3.52
CA LYS A 79 -17.33 3.60 4.34
C LYS A 79 -17.02 3.02 5.71
N VAL A 80 -17.80 2.01 6.14
CA VAL A 80 -17.69 1.39 7.47
C VAL A 80 -17.41 -0.11 7.32
N PHE A 81 -16.37 -0.56 8.02
CA PHE A 81 -15.93 -1.96 8.06
C PHE A 81 -15.70 -2.40 9.50
N PHE A 82 -15.69 -3.70 9.77
CA PHE A 82 -15.48 -4.25 11.12
C PHE A 82 -14.05 -4.75 11.33
N ASP A 83 -13.30 -4.96 10.26
CA ASP A 83 -11.86 -5.22 10.30
C ASP A 83 -11.19 -4.76 8.99
N LEU A 84 -9.85 -4.71 9.00
CA LEU A 84 -9.06 -4.25 7.86
C LEU A 84 -9.11 -5.24 6.69
N GLU A 85 -9.22 -6.54 6.97
CA GLU A 85 -9.28 -7.58 5.93
C GLU A 85 -10.55 -7.40 5.10
N GLU A 86 -11.70 -7.20 5.74
CA GLU A 86 -12.98 -6.89 5.11
C GLU A 86 -12.86 -5.65 4.21
N ALA A 87 -12.21 -4.59 4.70
CA ALA A 87 -12.02 -3.35 3.95
C ALA A 87 -11.17 -3.56 2.69
N VAL A 88 -10.06 -4.31 2.80
CA VAL A 88 -9.18 -4.58 1.66
C VAL A 88 -9.84 -5.53 0.65
N LEU A 89 -10.49 -6.59 1.13
CA LEU A 89 -11.19 -7.55 0.27
C LEU A 89 -12.39 -6.92 -0.45
N HIS A 90 -13.09 -5.97 0.18
CA HIS A 90 -14.12 -5.18 -0.47
C HIS A 90 -13.52 -4.33 -1.59
N HIS A 91 -12.38 -3.68 -1.34
CA HIS A 91 -11.74 -2.82 -2.33
C HIS A 91 -11.17 -3.59 -3.53
N LEU A 92 -10.79 -4.86 -3.35
CA LEU A 92 -10.40 -5.75 -4.46
C LEU A 92 -11.45 -5.83 -5.58
N GLN A 93 -12.72 -5.54 -5.31
CA GLN A 93 -13.77 -5.49 -6.33
C GLN A 93 -13.51 -4.42 -7.41
N GLY A 94 -12.81 -3.33 -7.07
CA GLY A 94 -12.43 -2.27 -8.01
C GLY A 94 -11.27 -2.63 -8.94
N ILE A 95 -10.46 -3.63 -8.56
CA ILE A 95 -9.34 -4.10 -9.37
C ILE A 95 -9.89 -5.03 -10.45
N LYS A 96 -9.81 -4.67 -11.73
CA LYS A 96 -10.32 -5.50 -12.85
C LYS A 96 -9.47 -6.75 -13.09
N GLN A 97 -8.18 -6.70 -12.78
CA GLN A 97 -7.20 -7.75 -13.05
C GLN A 97 -7.29 -8.88 -12.01
N ALA A 98 -7.59 -10.09 -12.47
CA ALA A 98 -7.74 -11.27 -11.61
C ALA A 98 -6.44 -11.69 -10.91
N SER A 99 -5.30 -11.53 -11.58
CA SER A 99 -3.94 -11.77 -11.07
C SER A 99 -3.63 -10.89 -9.86
N LEU A 100 -3.86 -9.59 -9.97
CA LEU A 100 -3.65 -8.63 -8.87
C LEU A 100 -4.55 -8.91 -7.68
N ARG A 101 -5.85 -9.18 -7.92
CA ARG A 101 -6.77 -9.58 -6.85
C ARG A 101 -6.30 -10.86 -6.14
N LYS A 102 -5.88 -11.86 -6.92
CA LYS A 102 -5.44 -13.15 -6.39
C LYS A 102 -4.19 -12.99 -5.53
N VAL A 103 -3.15 -12.32 -6.04
CA VAL A 103 -1.90 -12.19 -5.29
C VAL A 103 -2.10 -11.37 -4.02
N LEU A 104 -2.88 -10.27 -4.06
CA LEU A 104 -3.13 -9.49 -2.85
C LEU A 104 -3.85 -10.32 -1.78
N LYS A 105 -4.84 -11.13 -2.18
CA LYS A 105 -5.51 -12.05 -1.26
C LYS A 105 -4.54 -13.06 -0.63
N GLU A 106 -3.65 -13.66 -1.44
CA GLU A 106 -2.61 -14.58 -0.93
C GLU A 106 -1.66 -13.87 0.06
N SER A 107 -1.32 -12.61 -0.20
CA SER A 107 -0.44 -11.80 0.65
C SER A 107 -1.08 -11.39 1.98
N ILE A 108 -2.37 -11.05 1.99
CA ILE A 108 -3.12 -10.77 3.22
C ILE A 108 -3.20 -12.03 4.10
N GLU A 109 -3.48 -13.19 3.50
CA GLU A 109 -3.49 -14.46 4.22
C GLU A 109 -2.10 -14.80 4.78
N ALA A 110 -1.03 -14.57 4.01
CA ALA A 110 0.34 -14.77 4.49
C ALA A 110 0.66 -13.84 5.67
N LEU A 111 0.26 -12.57 5.59
CA LEU A 111 0.40 -11.62 6.69
C LEU A 111 -0.36 -12.13 7.92
N ARG A 112 -1.63 -12.55 7.76
CA ARG A 112 -2.49 -13.10 8.83
C ARG A 112 -1.90 -14.31 9.55
N LEU A 113 -1.05 -15.09 8.89
CA LEU A 113 -0.39 -16.26 9.48
C LEU A 113 0.95 -15.94 10.18
N ASP A 114 1.55 -14.78 9.92
CA ASP A 114 2.80 -14.33 10.56
C ASP A 114 2.53 -13.18 11.55
N SER A 115 2.41 -13.53 12.84
CA SER A 115 2.10 -12.56 13.90
C SER A 115 3.19 -11.50 14.09
N VAL A 116 4.45 -11.82 13.78
CA VAL A 116 5.56 -10.87 13.89
C VAL A 116 5.48 -9.85 12.75
N ALA A 117 5.19 -10.31 11.54
CA ALA A 117 4.96 -9.43 10.40
C ALA A 117 3.72 -8.54 10.57
N GLN A 118 2.62 -9.09 11.10
CA GLN A 118 1.43 -8.31 11.46
C GLN A 118 1.78 -7.17 12.40
N ASN A 119 2.43 -7.48 13.53
CA ASN A 119 2.77 -6.46 14.51
C ASN A 119 3.67 -5.36 13.91
N ILE A 120 4.63 -5.72 13.05
CA ILE A 120 5.47 -4.73 12.36
C ILE A 120 4.66 -3.89 11.39
N PHE A 121 3.81 -4.51 10.58
CA PHE A 121 2.98 -3.80 9.61
C PHE A 121 2.01 -2.85 10.31
N GLU A 122 1.35 -3.28 11.38
CA GLU A 122 0.43 -2.44 12.17
C GLU A 122 1.15 -1.29 12.87
N THR A 123 2.26 -1.56 13.56
CA THR A 123 2.97 -0.53 14.33
C THR A 123 3.58 0.56 13.45
N ARG A 124 3.98 0.23 12.23
CA ARG A 124 4.47 1.20 11.23
C ARG A 124 3.38 2.11 10.68
N ASN A 125 2.17 1.57 10.54
CA ASN A 125 1.08 2.21 9.82
C ASN A 125 0.07 2.90 10.74
N ARG A 126 0.27 2.92 12.07
CA ARG A 126 -0.72 3.42 13.04
C ARG A 126 -0.15 4.46 14.00
N GLU A 127 -0.88 5.57 14.15
CA GLU A 127 -0.69 6.57 15.21
C GLU A 127 -2.04 6.78 15.95
N GLY A 128 -2.15 6.25 17.16
CA GLY A 128 -3.37 6.37 17.97
C GLY A 128 -4.59 5.69 17.34
N THR A 129 -5.64 6.46 17.07
CA THR A 129 -6.89 6.00 16.42
C THR A 129 -6.84 6.07 14.91
N PHE A 130 -5.76 6.61 14.34
CA PHE A 130 -5.58 6.76 12.91
C PHE A 130 -4.56 5.73 12.42
N ALA A 131 -4.85 5.12 11.28
CA ALA A 131 -3.90 4.31 10.54
C ALA A 131 -3.95 4.65 9.06
N TYR A 132 -2.82 4.47 8.39
CA TYR A 132 -2.70 4.61 6.95
C TYR A 132 -2.03 3.35 6.42
N TYR A 133 -2.71 2.56 5.60
CA TYR A 133 -2.19 1.31 5.05
C TYR A 133 -2.06 1.40 3.54
N GLN A 134 -0.96 0.84 3.02
CA GLN A 134 -0.73 0.72 1.59
C GLN A 134 -0.61 -0.75 1.18
N PHE A 135 -1.37 -1.13 0.15
CA PHE A 135 -1.29 -2.46 -0.47
C PHE A 135 -0.93 -2.31 -1.94
N VAL A 136 0.08 -3.07 -2.37
CA VAL A 136 0.69 -2.89 -3.69
C VAL A 136 0.80 -4.23 -4.41
N PRO A 137 -0.30 -4.77 -4.96
CA PRO A 137 -0.21 -5.88 -5.89
C PRO A 137 0.47 -5.46 -7.18
N CYS A 138 1.38 -6.32 -7.62
CA CYS A 138 2.26 -6.12 -8.75
C CYS A 138 2.11 -7.28 -9.73
N GLU A 139 2.21 -6.99 -11.02
CA GLU A 139 2.29 -8.01 -12.07
C GLU A 139 3.19 -7.55 -13.22
N THR A 140 3.55 -8.47 -14.11
CA THR A 140 4.12 -8.10 -15.41
C THR A 140 2.99 -7.83 -16.39
N ARG A 141 3.05 -6.71 -17.11
CA ARG A 141 2.21 -6.42 -18.27
C ARG A 141 3.03 -6.57 -19.53
N HIS A 142 2.45 -7.24 -20.54
CA HIS A 142 3.07 -7.37 -21.84
C HIS A 142 3.41 -5.97 -22.41
N GLU A 143 4.58 -5.83 -23.05
CA GLU A 143 5.11 -4.58 -23.65
C GLU A 143 5.32 -3.38 -22.71
N LEU A 144 4.68 -3.32 -21.55
CA LEU A 144 4.74 -2.19 -20.60
C LEU A 144 5.63 -2.45 -19.37
N GLY A 145 6.15 -3.67 -19.23
CA GLY A 145 7.05 -4.03 -18.13
C GLY A 145 6.33 -4.32 -16.82
N SER A 146 6.86 -3.80 -15.72
CA SER A 146 6.28 -4.01 -14.40
C SER A 146 5.06 -3.11 -14.19
N TYR A 147 4.02 -3.64 -13.57
CA TYR A 147 2.80 -2.90 -13.24
C TYR A 147 2.55 -2.95 -11.74
N ILE A 148 2.25 -1.80 -11.14
CA ILE A 148 1.81 -1.69 -9.75
C ILE A 148 0.41 -1.09 -9.70
N TYR A 149 -0.42 -1.63 -8.82
CA TYR A 149 -1.65 -1.00 -8.38
C TYR A 149 -1.47 -0.60 -6.92
N LEU A 150 -1.51 0.69 -6.63
CA LEU A 150 -1.32 1.26 -5.30
C LEU A 150 -2.69 1.55 -4.69
N THR A 151 -2.93 0.99 -3.51
CA THR A 151 -4.04 1.43 -2.64
C THR A 151 -3.50 2.23 -1.47
N ALA A 152 -4.23 3.26 -1.11
CA ALA A 152 -3.95 4.15 0.01
C ALA A 152 -5.20 4.17 0.90
N MET A 153 -5.17 3.45 2.01
CA MET A 153 -6.32 3.29 2.91
C MET A 153 -6.10 4.08 4.19
N GLN A 154 -6.87 5.16 4.34
CA GLN A 154 -6.99 5.88 5.60
C GLN A 154 -8.03 5.18 6.47
N VAL A 155 -7.62 4.73 7.65
CA VAL A 155 -8.47 4.00 8.59
C VAL A 155 -8.54 4.78 9.90
N THR A 156 -9.74 5.12 10.35
CA THR A 156 -9.96 5.71 11.67
C THR A 156 -10.80 4.76 12.51
N THR A 157 -10.25 4.29 13.63
CA THR A 157 -10.99 3.47 14.58
C THR A 157 -11.99 4.36 15.31
N ARG A 158 -13.28 4.04 15.25
CA ARG A 158 -14.30 4.72 16.05
C ARG A 158 -14.20 4.19 17.47
N LEU A 159 -13.61 4.94 18.40
CA LEU A 159 -13.85 4.75 19.83
C LEU A 159 -15.11 5.53 20.25
N ASP A 160 -15.76 5.08 21.33
CA ASP A 160 -17.12 5.45 21.76
C ASP A 160 -17.44 6.96 21.78
N VAL A 161 -18.56 7.34 21.18
CA VAL A 161 -19.23 8.64 21.37
C VAL A 161 -20.68 8.27 21.49
N GLU A 162 -21.31 8.60 22.59
CA GLU A 162 -22.76 8.64 22.74
C GLU A 162 -23.30 10.05 22.62
N ASN A 163 -24.61 10.15 22.44
CA ASN A 163 -25.40 11.34 22.74
C ASN A 163 -25.26 12.50 21.73
N ILE A 164 -25.28 12.15 20.45
CA ILE A 164 -25.08 13.15 19.39
C ILE A 164 -26.33 14.00 19.18
N LEU A 165 -27.54 13.48 19.44
CA LEU A 165 -28.75 14.17 19.03
C LEU A 165 -29.84 14.34 20.12
N PHE A 166 -30.36 13.33 20.86
CA PHE A 166 -31.55 13.60 21.72
C PHE A 166 -31.79 12.81 23.05
N GLU A 167 -31.09 11.72 23.42
CA GLU A 167 -31.49 10.90 24.62
C GLU A 167 -30.38 10.13 25.39
N GLY A 168 -29.11 10.54 25.37
CA GLY A 168 -28.10 10.02 26.32
C GLY A 168 -27.85 8.51 26.27
N ARG A 169 -28.01 7.86 25.10
CA ARG A 169 -27.88 6.40 24.96
C ARG A 169 -26.55 5.90 24.44
N THR A 170 -26.15 4.78 25.02
CA THR A 170 -24.88 4.06 24.83
C THR A 170 -24.73 3.45 23.46
N ILE A 171 -24.03 4.20 22.62
CA ILE A 171 -23.31 3.69 21.48
C ILE A 171 -22.29 2.68 22.02
N ARG A 172 -22.29 1.48 21.41
CA ARG A 172 -21.20 0.53 21.50
C ARG A 172 -20.45 0.58 20.17
N LYS A 173 -19.36 1.35 20.13
CA LYS A 173 -18.39 1.53 19.04
C LYS A 173 -17.08 0.84 19.43
N THR A 174 -17.06 -0.48 19.52
CA THR A 174 -15.80 -1.14 19.84
C THR A 174 -14.96 -1.46 18.59
N ASP A 175 -15.57 -1.61 17.40
CA ASP A 175 -14.84 -2.24 16.28
C ASP A 175 -15.10 -1.65 14.89
N ALA A 176 -15.85 -0.55 14.78
CA ALA A 176 -16.15 0.05 13.47
C ALA A 176 -15.00 0.94 12.96
N LEU A 177 -14.56 0.68 11.74
CA LEU A 177 -13.52 1.43 11.03
C LEU A 177 -14.16 2.38 10.02
N ASP A 178 -13.87 3.68 10.13
CA ASP A 178 -14.07 4.61 9.02
C ASP A 178 -12.92 4.48 8.04
N VAL A 179 -13.23 4.13 6.79
CA VAL A 179 -12.22 3.88 5.76
C VAL A 179 -12.40 4.85 4.59
N GLY A 180 -11.41 5.69 4.37
CA GLY A 180 -11.21 6.47 3.15
C GLY A 180 -10.19 5.77 2.26
N ILE A 181 -10.40 5.76 0.95
CA ILE A 181 -9.52 5.05 0.01
C ILE A 181 -9.16 5.95 -1.17
N GLY A 182 -7.87 5.99 -1.49
CA GLY A 182 -7.34 6.45 -2.77
C GLY A 182 -6.63 5.31 -3.49
N TRP A 183 -6.53 5.40 -4.81
CA TRP A 183 -5.75 4.46 -5.60
C TRP A 183 -5.04 5.14 -6.76
N SER A 184 -3.98 4.51 -7.23
CA SER A 184 -3.23 4.92 -8.42
C SER A 184 -2.60 3.67 -9.04
N ALA A 185 -2.28 3.69 -10.33
CA ALA A 185 -1.52 2.62 -10.94
C ALA A 185 -0.41 3.18 -11.81
N PHE A 186 0.64 2.39 -11.98
CA PHE A 186 1.81 2.79 -12.74
C PHE A 186 2.43 1.62 -13.49
N TYR A 187 3.10 1.96 -14.58
CA TYR A 187 3.98 1.09 -15.35
C TYR A 187 5.45 1.47 -15.09
N LEU A 188 6.34 0.49 -15.20
CA LEU A 188 7.78 0.68 -15.18
C LEU A 188 8.43 -0.19 -16.25
N ASP A 189 8.91 0.45 -17.32
CA ASP A 189 9.84 -0.19 -18.24
C ASP A 189 11.22 -0.27 -17.56
N ARG A 190 11.81 -1.47 -17.58
CA ARG A 190 13.13 -1.72 -17.00
C ARG A 190 14.21 -0.78 -17.55
N LYS A 191 14.15 -0.44 -18.84
CA LYS A 191 15.11 0.46 -19.50
C LYS A 191 15.01 1.88 -18.97
N ASP A 192 13.82 2.33 -18.59
CA ASP A 192 13.64 3.65 -18.01
C ASP A 192 14.18 3.68 -16.58
N TYR A 193 13.87 2.64 -15.79
CA TYR A 193 14.41 2.49 -14.43
C TYR A 193 15.93 2.32 -14.38
N ASP A 194 16.52 1.65 -15.38
CA ASP A 194 17.97 1.40 -15.46
C ASP A 194 18.80 2.69 -15.29
N ARG A 195 18.26 3.83 -15.73
CA ARG A 195 18.90 5.15 -15.65
C ARG A 195 18.93 5.73 -14.24
N PHE A 196 18.02 5.29 -13.38
CA PHE A 196 17.85 5.80 -12.01
C PHE A 196 18.33 4.81 -10.95
N ARG A 197 18.53 3.52 -11.30
CA ARG A 197 18.79 2.46 -10.32
C ARG A 197 19.94 2.77 -9.37
N ASP A 198 21.09 3.21 -9.88
CA ASP A 198 22.26 3.46 -9.03
C ASP A 198 22.01 4.63 -8.06
N ASP A 199 21.29 5.66 -8.49
CA ASP A 199 20.88 6.79 -7.65
C ASP A 199 19.87 6.36 -6.58
N VAL A 200 18.87 5.55 -6.96
CA VAL A 200 17.91 4.98 -6.01
C VAL A 200 18.62 4.15 -4.94
N LEU A 201 19.52 3.26 -5.35
CA LEU A 201 20.27 2.41 -4.43
C LEU A 201 21.13 3.25 -3.49
N SER A 202 21.84 4.26 -4.01
CA SER A 202 22.66 5.16 -3.19
C SER A 202 21.83 5.92 -2.15
N GLN A 203 20.63 6.41 -2.51
CA GLN A 203 19.74 7.10 -1.56
C GLN A 203 19.16 6.17 -0.48
N LEU A 204 19.07 4.87 -0.77
CA LEU A 204 18.60 3.85 0.19
C LEU A 204 19.71 3.28 1.07
N GLU A 205 20.99 3.34 0.63
CA GLU A 205 22.13 2.81 1.40
C GLU A 205 22.25 3.42 2.79
N ASP A 206 21.92 4.71 2.94
CA ASP A 206 21.93 5.40 4.23
C ASP A 206 20.84 4.90 5.22
N LEU A 207 19.89 4.06 4.76
CA LEU A 207 18.63 3.76 5.48
C LEU A 207 18.23 2.26 5.43
N ARG A 208 19.07 1.41 4.86
CA ARG A 208 18.69 0.06 4.38
C ARG A 208 18.31 -0.96 5.47
N ALA A 209 18.67 -0.75 6.73
CA ALA A 209 18.53 -1.78 7.78
C ALA A 209 17.08 -2.03 8.24
N ASP A 210 16.20 -1.02 8.18
CA ASP A 210 14.86 -1.11 8.77
C ASP A 210 13.71 -1.20 7.75
N PHE A 211 13.97 -0.98 6.46
CA PHE A 211 12.89 -0.80 5.48
C PHE A 211 12.31 -2.09 4.89
N PHE A 212 13.08 -3.16 4.75
CA PHE A 212 12.63 -4.36 4.02
C PHE A 212 12.45 -5.57 4.94
N ARG A 213 11.30 -6.25 4.83
CA ARG A 213 11.05 -7.53 5.51
C ARG A 213 10.29 -8.52 4.62
N LEU A 214 10.98 -9.59 4.24
CA LEU A 214 10.38 -10.71 3.51
C LEU A 214 9.46 -11.52 4.44
N LEU A 215 8.25 -11.82 3.97
CA LEU A 215 7.36 -12.76 4.65
C LEU A 215 7.84 -14.18 4.35
N ARG A 216 8.02 -14.99 5.40
CA ARG A 216 8.35 -16.40 5.24
C ARG A 216 7.04 -17.20 5.24
N HIS A 217 6.91 -18.11 4.29
CA HIS A 217 5.85 -19.11 4.27
C HIS A 217 6.34 -20.40 4.93
#